data_AF-A0AAU1AS95-F1
#
_entry.id   AF-A0AAU1AS95-F1
#
_cell.length_a   1.000
_cell.length_b   1.000
_cell.length_c   1.000
_cell.angle_alpha   90.00
_cell.angle_beta   90.00
_cell.angle_gamma   90.00
#
_symmetry.space_group_name_H-M   'P 1'
#
loop_
_entity.id
_entity.type
_entity.pdbx_description
1 polymer ?
#
loop_
_entity_poly.entity_id
_entity_poly.type
_entity_poly.pdbx_seq_one_letter_code
_entity_poly.pdbx_strand_id
1 'polypeptide(L)'
;MQPPPGPPHPPPYGPGPQPPAAPNWFRRASPAHRAAVILGSVMLSVLLICCAGTAIVGALTGEPDPKRTGTAAEEPQRPIVAAPAEPTQDAAAQAQSPDAASSATSAAPAPSSVAPSSAAPSPVVRVTTVTERAAIRHGERTVKDASLAEGKRVVRTRGVDGVRTLTYQVTTTDGVQTGKKLVKSAVTKQPVTEVVAVGTKKKSNCDPNYSPCVPIASDVDCAGGSGNGPAYVSGVVKVIGDDIYDLDRDNDGYGCD
;
A
#
# COMPACT_ATOMS: atom_id res chain seq x y z
N MET A 1 19.90 16.97 65.58
CA MET A 1 19.92 15.89 64.57
C MET A 1 20.32 16.52 63.25
N GLN A 2 21.20 15.90 62.47
CA GLN A 2 21.52 16.37 61.11
C GLN A 2 20.67 15.60 60.09
N PRO A 3 20.24 16.24 58.98
CA PRO A 3 19.57 15.53 57.90
C PRO A 3 20.54 14.52 57.23
N PRO A 4 20.02 13.42 56.66
CA PRO A 4 20.84 12.50 55.88
C PRO A 4 21.42 13.20 54.63
N PRO A 5 22.60 12.81 54.15
CA PRO A 5 23.16 13.36 52.92
C PRO A 5 22.26 13.03 51.72
N GLY A 6 22.04 14.01 50.85
CA GLY A 6 21.27 13.83 49.62
C GLY A 6 21.94 12.88 48.61
N PRO A 7 21.19 12.37 47.62
CA PRO A 7 21.74 11.52 46.57
C PRO A 7 22.78 12.29 45.72
N PRO A 8 23.81 11.62 45.19
CA PRO A 8 24.82 12.27 44.37
C PRO A 8 24.22 12.81 43.06
N HIS A 9 24.64 14.01 42.66
CA HIS A 9 24.25 14.60 41.39
C HIS A 9 24.70 13.73 40.20
N PRO A 10 23.89 13.60 39.13
CA PRO A 10 24.35 12.96 37.90
C PRO A 10 25.50 13.76 37.27
N PRO A 11 26.44 13.10 36.57
CA PRO A 11 27.49 13.80 35.82
C PRO A 11 26.87 14.67 34.71
N PRO A 12 27.53 15.78 34.31
CA PRO A 12 27.06 16.59 33.19
C PRO A 12 26.98 15.75 31.91
N TYR A 13 25.91 15.92 31.14
CA TYR A 13 25.72 15.23 29.87
C TYR A 13 26.87 15.57 28.91
N GLY A 14 27.74 14.58 28.67
CA GLY A 14 28.76 14.68 27.63
C GLY A 14 28.12 14.82 26.24
N PRO A 15 28.84 15.39 25.25
CA PRO A 15 28.33 15.54 23.90
C PRO A 15 27.93 14.17 23.33
N GLY A 16 26.69 14.07 22.85
CA GLY A 16 26.14 12.83 22.28
C GLY A 16 26.93 12.35 21.05
N PRO A 17 26.79 11.07 20.67
CA PRO A 17 27.54 10.48 19.57
C PRO A 17 27.32 11.26 18.27
N GLN A 18 28.41 11.81 17.73
CA GLN A 18 28.42 12.52 16.45
C GLN A 18 27.93 11.58 15.33
N PRO A 19 27.05 12.05 14.42
CA PRO A 19 26.66 11.24 13.27
C PRO A 19 27.87 10.95 12.38
N PRO A 20 27.94 9.77 11.73
CA PRO A 20 29.07 9.42 10.88
C PRO A 20 29.21 10.42 9.72
N ALA A 21 30.42 10.91 9.50
CA ALA A 21 30.71 11.89 8.45
C ALA A 21 30.31 11.35 7.07
N ALA A 22 29.60 12.15 6.29
CA ALA A 22 29.14 11.77 4.95
C ALA A 22 30.35 11.41 4.04
N PRO A 23 30.24 10.37 3.19
CA PRO A 23 31.35 9.93 2.34
C PRO A 23 31.67 10.98 1.26
N ASN A 24 32.73 11.76 1.50
CA ASN A 24 33.12 12.94 0.71
C ASN A 24 33.74 12.65 -0.68
N TRP A 25 33.30 11.58 -1.36
CA TRP A 25 33.91 11.08 -2.61
C TRP A 25 33.90 12.12 -3.75
N PHE A 26 32.91 13.02 -3.80
CA PHE A 26 32.83 14.13 -4.76
C PHE A 26 34.03 15.11 -4.73
N ARG A 27 34.82 15.16 -3.64
CA ARG A 27 36.07 15.95 -3.59
C ARG A 27 37.29 15.24 -4.19
N ARG A 28 37.17 13.98 -4.63
CA ARG A 28 38.28 13.20 -5.23
C ARG A 28 38.16 12.98 -6.75
N ALA A 29 37.10 13.47 -7.39
CA ALA A 29 36.94 13.45 -8.84
C ALA A 29 37.74 14.59 -9.53
N SER A 30 38.50 14.26 -10.57
CA SER A 30 39.31 15.21 -11.34
C SER A 30 38.45 16.19 -12.17
N PRO A 31 38.98 17.37 -12.57
CA PRO A 31 38.19 18.40 -13.25
C PRO A 31 37.44 17.92 -14.51
N ALA A 32 38.07 17.03 -15.30
CA ALA A 32 37.48 16.50 -16.52
C ALA A 32 36.14 15.75 -16.30
N HIS A 33 35.99 15.04 -15.19
CA HIS A 33 34.73 14.33 -14.88
C HIS A 33 33.59 15.28 -14.48
N ARG A 34 33.89 16.49 -14.00
CA ARG A 34 32.86 17.46 -13.58
C ARG A 34 32.15 18.11 -14.77
N ALA A 35 32.84 18.32 -15.89
CA ALA A 35 32.24 18.87 -17.10
C ALA A 35 31.23 17.91 -17.75
N ALA A 36 31.56 16.61 -17.81
CA ALA A 36 30.73 15.59 -18.46
C ALA A 36 29.33 15.43 -17.82
N VAL A 37 29.25 15.46 -16.48
CA VAL A 37 27.99 15.28 -15.75
C VAL A 37 27.02 16.45 -15.98
N ILE A 38 27.53 17.69 -16.03
CA ILE A 38 26.70 18.90 -16.21
C ILE A 38 26.09 18.95 -17.62
N LEU A 39 26.89 18.65 -18.65
CA LEU A 39 26.41 18.68 -20.04
C LEU A 39 25.36 17.60 -20.32
N GLY A 40 25.48 16.42 -19.69
CA GLY A 40 24.49 15.35 -19.81
C GLY A 40 23.11 15.71 -19.25
N SER A 41 23.04 16.44 -18.13
CA SER A 41 21.76 16.79 -17.50
C SER A 41 20.93 17.80 -18.29
N VAL A 42 21.58 18.72 -19.01
CA VAL A 42 20.87 19.76 -19.78
C VAL A 42 20.16 19.15 -20.99
N MET A 43 20.84 18.27 -21.74
CA MET A 43 20.26 17.62 -22.94
C MET A 43 19.07 16.72 -22.62
N LEU A 44 19.12 15.96 -21.52
CA LEU A 44 17.99 15.12 -21.10
C LEU A 44 16.76 15.95 -20.67
N SER A 45 16.99 17.14 -20.09
CA SER A 45 15.93 18.05 -19.64
C SER A 45 15.21 18.73 -20.82
N VAL A 46 15.94 19.12 -21.87
CA VAL A 46 15.35 19.73 -23.08
C VAL A 46 14.51 18.72 -23.86
N LEU A 47 14.97 17.46 -23.97
CA LEU A 47 14.27 16.43 -24.74
C LEU A 47 12.87 16.10 -24.17
N LEU A 48 12.70 16.17 -22.85
CA LEU A 48 11.42 15.93 -22.18
C LEU A 48 10.39 17.04 -22.40
N ILE A 49 10.82 18.27 -22.68
CA ILE A 49 9.93 19.44 -22.85
C ILE A 49 9.27 19.43 -24.25
N CYS A 50 9.91 18.86 -25.26
CA CYS A 50 9.34 18.79 -26.62
C CYS A 50 8.20 17.77 -26.82
N CYS A 51 7.99 16.84 -25.87
CA CYS A 51 6.97 15.79 -26.01
C CYS A 51 5.67 16.05 -25.22
N ALA A 52 5.67 17.00 -24.28
CA ALA A 52 4.49 17.41 -23.53
C ALA A 52 3.69 18.48 -24.29
N GLY A 53 3.15 18.11 -25.45
CA GLY A 53 2.42 19.02 -26.33
C GLY A 53 1.19 19.67 -25.66
N THR A 54 1.00 20.96 -25.90
CA THR A 54 -0.11 21.74 -25.34
C THR A 54 -1.46 21.32 -25.95
N ALA A 55 -2.40 20.90 -25.10
CA ALA A 55 -3.81 20.73 -25.44
C ALA A 55 -4.67 21.67 -24.59
N ILE A 56 -5.26 22.69 -25.23
CA ILE A 56 -6.22 23.64 -24.65
C ILE A 56 -7.45 23.65 -25.57
N VAL A 57 -8.60 24.09 -25.04
CA VAL A 57 -9.93 24.24 -25.66
C VAL A 57 -10.80 22.98 -25.59
N GLY A 58 -12.02 23.13 -25.05
CA GLY A 58 -13.00 22.03 -24.93
C GLY A 58 -14.04 22.20 -23.82
N ALA A 59 -14.64 23.38 -23.66
CA ALA A 59 -15.81 23.54 -22.79
C ALA A 59 -17.10 23.26 -23.58
N LEU A 60 -18.02 22.45 -23.03
CA LEU A 60 -19.46 22.41 -23.37
C LEU A 60 -20.24 21.49 -22.40
N THR A 61 -21.42 21.94 -21.95
CA THR A 61 -22.56 21.19 -21.37
C THR A 61 -22.33 20.11 -20.28
N GLY A 62 -22.93 20.32 -19.10
CA GLY A 62 -23.07 19.30 -18.03
C GLY A 62 -24.48 18.68 -17.92
N GLU A 63 -24.63 17.74 -16.98
CA GLU A 63 -25.82 16.95 -16.61
C GLU A 63 -26.45 16.04 -17.70
N PRO A 64 -27.21 14.97 -17.33
CA PRO A 64 -27.70 14.60 -15.99
C PRO A 64 -27.10 13.33 -15.35
N ASP A 65 -27.16 13.32 -14.02
CA ASP A 65 -26.74 12.26 -13.09
C ASP A 65 -27.85 11.21 -12.87
N PRO A 66 -27.58 9.89 -13.01
CA PRO A 66 -28.46 8.83 -12.55
C PRO A 66 -28.08 8.34 -11.14
N LYS A 67 -28.59 9.02 -10.10
CA LYS A 67 -28.48 8.59 -8.69
C LYS A 67 -28.83 7.11 -8.52
N ARG A 68 -27.99 6.36 -7.78
CA ARG A 68 -28.43 5.13 -7.11
C ARG A 68 -28.03 5.11 -5.64
N THR A 69 -28.90 5.70 -4.82
CA THR A 69 -28.99 5.41 -3.39
C THR A 69 -29.24 3.91 -3.18
N GLY A 70 -28.63 3.33 -2.14
CA GLY A 70 -28.62 1.88 -1.91
C GLY A 70 -28.09 1.49 -0.54
N THR A 71 -28.57 2.16 0.51
CA THR A 71 -28.22 1.83 1.90
C THR A 71 -28.86 0.50 2.31
N ALA A 72 -28.07 -0.41 2.87
CA ALA A 72 -28.54 -1.55 3.66
C ALA A 72 -27.53 -1.83 4.79
N ALA A 73 -28.04 -2.11 5.99
CA ALA A 73 -27.26 -2.68 7.10
C ALA A 73 -26.83 -4.13 6.74
N GLU A 74 -25.68 -4.67 7.18
CA GLU A 74 -25.11 -4.72 8.53
C GLU A 74 -25.97 -5.52 9.53
N GLU A 75 -25.96 -6.84 9.37
CA GLU A 75 -26.08 -7.80 10.48
C GLU A 75 -25.09 -8.98 10.27
N PRO A 76 -24.70 -9.72 11.33
CA PRO A 76 -23.33 -10.24 11.43
C PRO A 76 -23.19 -11.76 11.19
N GLN A 77 -22.23 -12.16 10.36
CA GLN A 77 -21.89 -13.57 10.15
C GLN A 77 -20.58 -13.99 10.84
N ARG A 78 -20.73 -14.82 11.87
CA ARG A 78 -19.72 -15.76 12.40
C ARG A 78 -20.09 -17.19 11.95
N PRO A 79 -19.25 -18.21 12.18
CA PRO A 79 -17.94 -18.40 11.55
C PRO A 79 -17.93 -19.70 10.72
N ILE A 80 -16.84 -19.93 9.98
CA ILE A 80 -16.67 -21.14 9.14
C ILE A 80 -16.46 -22.38 10.02
N VAL A 81 -17.13 -23.50 9.70
CA VAL A 81 -16.85 -24.84 10.23
C VAL A 81 -16.58 -25.78 9.05
N ALA A 82 -15.61 -26.68 9.20
CA ALA A 82 -15.16 -27.59 8.14
C ALA A 82 -15.62 -29.04 8.36
N ALA A 83 -15.92 -29.74 7.27
CA ALA A 83 -16.15 -31.18 7.19
C ALA A 83 -15.68 -31.69 5.78
N PRO A 84 -15.42 -32.99 5.58
CA PRO A 84 -14.42 -33.44 4.60
C PRO A 84 -14.99 -34.16 3.35
N ALA A 85 -14.14 -34.96 2.70
CA ALA A 85 -14.32 -35.71 1.45
C ALA A 85 -15.32 -36.91 1.61
N GLU A 86 -15.57 -37.83 0.66
CA GLU A 86 -14.66 -38.43 -0.34
C GLU A 86 -15.40 -38.98 -1.62
N PRO A 87 -15.07 -40.09 -2.34
CA PRO A 87 -14.98 -40.03 -3.81
C PRO A 87 -15.91 -40.98 -4.60
N THR A 88 -15.79 -40.98 -5.94
CA THR A 88 -16.14 -42.13 -6.80
C THR A 88 -15.20 -42.17 -8.02
N GLN A 89 -14.94 -43.36 -8.57
CA GLN A 89 -13.95 -43.64 -9.63
C GLN A 89 -14.61 -44.24 -10.89
N ASP A 90 -13.76 -44.64 -11.86
CA ASP A 90 -14.03 -45.47 -13.05
C ASP A 90 -14.82 -44.80 -14.19
N ALA A 91 -14.34 -44.77 -15.45
CA ALA A 91 -13.83 -45.79 -16.38
C ALA A 91 -14.96 -46.46 -17.22
N ALA A 92 -14.74 -46.96 -18.44
CA ALA A 92 -13.50 -47.21 -19.17
C ALA A 92 -13.59 -46.78 -20.65
N ALA A 93 -12.53 -47.04 -21.43
CA ALA A 93 -12.49 -46.81 -22.87
C ALA A 93 -13.06 -48.00 -23.67
N GLN A 94 -13.53 -47.74 -24.89
CA GLN A 94 -13.73 -48.77 -25.92
C GLN A 94 -13.44 -48.19 -27.32
N ALA A 95 -12.83 -49.01 -28.17
CA ALA A 95 -12.57 -48.72 -29.57
C ALA A 95 -13.05 -49.91 -30.41
N GLN A 96 -13.66 -49.66 -31.58
CA GLN A 96 -14.06 -50.71 -32.51
C GLN A 96 -14.27 -50.16 -33.94
N SER A 97 -13.61 -50.81 -34.89
CA SER A 97 -14.02 -50.99 -36.29
C SER A 97 -14.01 -52.50 -36.53
N PRO A 98 -14.84 -53.07 -37.44
CA PRO A 98 -14.38 -53.19 -38.84
C PRO A 98 -15.51 -53.15 -39.92
N ASP A 99 -15.06 -53.09 -41.19
CA ASP A 99 -15.52 -53.74 -42.45
C ASP A 99 -16.98 -54.24 -42.67
N ALA A 100 -17.58 -54.25 -43.89
CA ALA A 100 -17.19 -53.78 -45.24
C ALA A 100 -18.36 -53.88 -46.26
N ALA A 101 -18.10 -53.54 -47.55
CA ALA A 101 -18.83 -53.92 -48.80
C ALA A 101 -20.19 -53.22 -49.11
N SER A 102 -20.60 -52.96 -50.38
CA SER A 102 -19.92 -52.93 -51.71
C SER A 102 -20.82 -52.27 -52.80
N SER A 103 -20.27 -52.04 -54.02
CA SER A 103 -20.91 -51.59 -55.29
C SER A 103 -21.11 -50.07 -55.47
N ALA A 104 -20.79 -49.39 -56.57
CA ALA A 104 -20.04 -49.66 -57.84
C ALA A 104 -19.58 -48.27 -58.43
N THR A 105 -19.11 -47.97 -59.66
CA THR A 105 -19.11 -48.56 -61.03
C THR A 105 -17.96 -47.96 -61.90
N SER A 106 -17.74 -48.44 -63.13
CA SER A 106 -16.96 -47.84 -64.25
C SER A 106 -17.18 -46.32 -64.49
N ALA A 107 -16.26 -45.53 -65.09
CA ALA A 107 -14.93 -45.74 -65.71
C ALA A 107 -14.09 -44.41 -65.59
N ALA A 108 -13.02 -44.04 -66.31
CA ALA A 108 -12.28 -44.51 -67.51
C ALA A 108 -10.81 -43.97 -67.51
N PRO A 109 -9.88 -44.43 -68.40
CA PRO A 109 -8.44 -44.11 -68.28
C PRO A 109 -7.92 -42.97 -69.18
N ALA A 110 -6.88 -42.27 -68.69
CA ALA A 110 -5.96 -41.42 -69.47
C ALA A 110 -4.53 -41.50 -68.87
N PRO A 111 -3.45 -41.36 -69.67
CA PRO A 111 -2.11 -41.79 -69.25
C PRO A 111 -1.20 -40.71 -68.63
N SER A 112 -0.25 -41.19 -67.81
CA SER A 112 1.11 -40.67 -67.61
C SER A 112 1.36 -39.16 -67.51
N SER A 113 1.51 -38.69 -66.26
CA SER A 113 2.51 -37.66 -65.95
C SER A 113 3.11 -37.90 -64.56
N VAL A 114 4.32 -38.47 -64.52
CA VAL A 114 5.04 -38.75 -63.26
C VAL A 114 5.89 -37.54 -62.89
N ALA A 115 5.23 -36.45 -62.49
CA ALA A 115 5.92 -35.33 -61.85
C ALA A 115 6.40 -35.78 -60.45
N PRO A 116 7.67 -35.54 -60.07
CA PRO A 116 8.12 -35.80 -58.70
C PRO A 116 7.39 -34.86 -57.76
N SER A 117 6.43 -35.40 -56.99
CA SER A 117 5.68 -34.63 -56.00
C SER A 117 6.59 -34.28 -54.83
N SER A 118 7.28 -33.15 -54.96
CA SER A 118 8.04 -32.51 -53.89
C SER A 118 7.07 -31.91 -52.87
N ALA A 119 6.42 -32.78 -52.10
CA ALA A 119 5.53 -32.39 -51.03
C ALA A 119 6.30 -31.56 -49.99
N ALA A 120 5.98 -30.27 -49.93
CA ALA A 120 6.51 -29.37 -48.91
C ALA A 120 6.13 -29.92 -47.51
N PRO A 121 7.01 -29.79 -46.51
CA PRO A 121 6.75 -30.32 -45.18
C PRO A 121 5.50 -29.68 -44.57
N SER A 122 4.62 -30.51 -44.03
CA SER A 122 3.43 -30.05 -43.31
C SER A 122 3.83 -29.32 -42.02
N PRO A 123 3.16 -28.21 -41.66
CA PRO A 123 3.52 -27.41 -40.49
C PRO A 123 3.37 -28.19 -39.18
N VAL A 124 4.37 -28.11 -38.31
CA VAL A 124 4.42 -28.85 -37.05
C VAL A 124 3.69 -28.07 -35.96
N VAL A 125 2.47 -28.51 -35.66
CA VAL A 125 1.65 -27.96 -34.56
C VAL A 125 1.98 -28.67 -33.25
N ARG A 126 2.22 -27.92 -32.17
CA ARG A 126 2.47 -28.44 -30.82
C ARG A 126 1.66 -27.69 -29.79
N VAL A 127 0.96 -28.42 -28.92
CA VAL A 127 0.30 -27.84 -27.73
C VAL A 127 1.17 -28.14 -26.50
N THR A 128 1.42 -27.11 -25.70
CA THR A 128 2.22 -27.19 -24.46
C THR A 128 1.48 -26.52 -23.30
N THR A 129 1.80 -26.92 -22.07
CA THR A 129 1.24 -26.27 -20.86
C THR A 129 2.30 -25.38 -20.23
N VAL A 130 1.96 -24.11 -20.00
CA VAL A 130 2.86 -23.10 -19.42
C VAL A 130 2.21 -22.51 -18.16
N THR A 131 3.01 -22.34 -17.09
CA THR A 131 2.54 -21.74 -15.84
C THR A 131 3.19 -20.38 -15.59
N GLU A 132 2.37 -19.36 -15.40
CA GLU A 132 2.79 -17.99 -15.10
C GLU A 132 2.33 -17.60 -13.68
N ARG A 133 3.03 -16.65 -13.05
CA ARG A 133 2.67 -16.12 -11.72
C ARG A 133 2.27 -14.65 -11.85
N ALA A 134 1.07 -14.33 -11.43
CA ALA A 134 0.58 -12.96 -11.28
C ALA A 134 0.52 -12.58 -9.79
N ALA A 135 0.89 -11.33 -9.46
CA ALA A 135 0.75 -10.82 -8.10
C ALA A 135 -0.73 -10.52 -7.78
N ILE A 136 -1.13 -10.69 -6.52
CA ILE A 136 -2.41 -10.23 -5.98
C ILE A 136 -2.08 -9.11 -5.00
N ARG A 137 -2.39 -7.87 -5.37
CA ARG A 137 -2.16 -6.69 -4.51
C ARG A 137 -2.88 -6.85 -3.17
N HIS A 138 -2.18 -6.59 -2.08
CA HIS A 138 -2.82 -6.47 -0.77
C HIS A 138 -3.75 -5.25 -0.69
N GLY A 139 -4.78 -5.34 0.15
CA GLY A 139 -5.57 -4.20 0.58
C GLY A 139 -5.01 -3.56 1.86
N GLU A 140 -5.57 -2.40 2.23
CA GLU A 140 -5.28 -1.68 3.48
C GLU A 140 -6.53 -1.66 4.38
N ARG A 141 -6.34 -1.76 5.70
CA ARG A 141 -7.38 -1.58 6.72
C ARG A 141 -6.90 -0.58 7.78
N THR A 142 -7.64 0.51 7.96
CA THR A 142 -7.41 1.45 9.07
C THR A 142 -8.10 0.97 10.35
N VAL A 143 -7.45 1.18 11.50
CA VAL A 143 -7.96 0.92 12.85
C VAL A 143 -7.73 2.17 13.72
N LYS A 144 -8.70 2.57 14.55
CA LYS A 144 -8.55 3.71 15.48
C LYS A 144 -7.74 3.29 16.71
N ASP A 145 -6.83 4.14 17.17
CA ASP A 145 -5.90 3.84 18.26
C ASP A 145 -5.81 4.99 19.28
N ALA A 146 -6.39 4.80 20.47
CA ALA A 146 -6.41 5.80 21.53
C ALA A 146 -5.08 5.91 22.32
N SER A 147 -4.06 5.08 22.02
CA SER A 147 -2.70 5.26 22.57
C SER A 147 -1.86 6.23 21.74
N LEU A 148 -2.20 6.40 20.45
CA LEU A 148 -1.48 7.26 19.52
C LEU A 148 -2.14 8.65 19.45
N ALA A 149 -1.30 9.69 19.45
CA ALA A 149 -1.71 11.09 19.26
C ALA A 149 -2.58 11.26 18.00
N GLU A 150 -3.59 12.12 18.08
CA GLU A 150 -4.58 12.34 17.02
C GLU A 150 -3.92 12.60 15.65
N GLY A 151 -4.36 11.85 14.62
CA GLY A 151 -3.81 11.92 13.27
C GLY A 151 -2.51 11.13 13.03
N LYS A 152 -1.79 10.69 14.07
CA LYS A 152 -0.55 9.89 13.90
C LYS A 152 -0.86 8.52 13.29
N ARG A 153 -0.28 8.21 12.11
CA ARG A 153 -0.41 6.89 11.47
C ARG A 153 0.76 5.98 11.86
N VAL A 154 0.49 4.70 12.12
CA VAL A 154 1.49 3.65 12.40
C VAL A 154 1.06 2.33 11.77
N VAL A 155 1.90 1.72 10.92
CA VAL A 155 1.65 0.37 10.40
C VAL A 155 1.80 -0.65 11.55
N ARG A 156 0.72 -1.37 11.87
CA ARG A 156 0.68 -2.44 12.88
C ARG A 156 0.89 -3.83 12.26
N THR A 157 0.55 -4.00 10.99
CA THR A 157 0.80 -5.22 10.21
C THR A 157 1.11 -4.81 8.79
N ARG A 158 2.27 -5.19 8.25
CA ARG A 158 2.68 -4.81 6.90
C ARG A 158 1.93 -5.63 5.86
N GLY A 159 1.47 -4.99 4.80
CA GLY A 159 0.86 -5.62 3.64
C GLY A 159 1.84 -6.50 2.88
N VAL A 160 1.35 -7.65 2.40
CA VAL A 160 2.15 -8.59 1.60
C VAL A 160 1.31 -9.10 0.44
N ASP A 161 1.80 -8.92 -0.78
CA ASP A 161 1.10 -9.41 -1.97
C ASP A 161 0.99 -10.95 -1.99
N GLY A 162 -0.17 -11.39 -2.46
CA GLY A 162 -0.47 -12.79 -2.77
C GLY A 162 0.02 -13.18 -4.16
N VAL A 163 -0.21 -14.43 -4.54
CA VAL A 163 0.16 -14.99 -5.84
C VAL A 163 -1.01 -15.76 -6.43
N ARG A 164 -1.31 -15.47 -7.69
CA ARG A 164 -2.20 -16.25 -8.54
C ARG A 164 -1.34 -16.99 -9.57
N THR A 165 -1.41 -18.32 -9.56
CA THR A 165 -0.83 -19.14 -10.62
C THR A 165 -1.84 -19.26 -11.76
N LEU A 166 -1.39 -18.92 -12.96
CA LEU A 166 -2.16 -18.97 -14.20
C LEU A 166 -1.57 -20.08 -15.08
N THR A 167 -2.37 -21.07 -15.44
CA THR A 167 -1.96 -22.16 -16.32
C THR A 167 -2.58 -21.95 -17.70
N TYR A 168 -1.74 -21.89 -18.72
CA TYR A 168 -2.14 -21.71 -20.11
C TYR A 168 -1.83 -22.97 -20.92
N GLN A 169 -2.71 -23.30 -21.87
CA GLN A 169 -2.32 -24.05 -23.05
C GLN A 169 -1.77 -23.06 -24.08
N VAL A 170 -0.57 -23.33 -24.56
CA VAL A 170 0.13 -22.55 -25.58
C VAL A 170 0.29 -23.45 -26.81
N THR A 171 -0.32 -23.03 -27.92
CA THR A 171 -0.19 -23.67 -29.23
C THR A 171 0.91 -22.95 -29.99
N THR A 172 1.87 -23.72 -30.48
CA THR A 172 2.85 -23.26 -31.48
C THR A 172 2.66 -23.98 -32.80
N THR A 173 2.96 -23.30 -33.89
CA THR A 173 3.05 -23.84 -35.25
C THR A 173 4.44 -23.49 -35.77
N ASP A 174 5.22 -24.49 -36.17
CA ASP A 174 6.62 -24.34 -36.61
C ASP A 174 7.49 -23.55 -35.61
N GLY A 175 7.22 -23.76 -34.31
CA GLY A 175 7.88 -23.10 -33.19
C GLY A 175 7.31 -21.72 -32.81
N VAL A 176 6.56 -21.05 -33.70
CA VAL A 176 5.96 -19.73 -33.45
C VAL A 176 4.65 -19.88 -32.67
N GLN A 177 4.41 -19.05 -31.65
CA GLN A 177 3.16 -19.10 -30.88
C GLN A 177 1.96 -18.62 -31.72
N THR A 178 1.06 -19.54 -32.05
CA THR A 178 -0.18 -19.28 -32.79
C THR A 178 -1.42 -19.20 -31.89
N GLY A 179 -1.33 -19.61 -30.62
CA GLY A 179 -2.41 -19.40 -29.65
C GLY A 179 -1.98 -19.53 -28.18
N LYS A 180 -2.69 -18.84 -27.29
CA LYS A 180 -2.53 -18.94 -25.82
C LYS A 180 -3.90 -18.86 -25.14
N LYS A 181 -4.33 -19.94 -24.48
CA LYS A 181 -5.63 -20.06 -23.80
C LYS A 181 -5.43 -20.32 -22.32
N LEU A 182 -6.06 -19.53 -21.45
CA LEU A 182 -6.07 -19.79 -20.00
C LEU A 182 -6.92 -21.03 -19.72
N VAL A 183 -6.38 -22.01 -19.01
CA VAL A 183 -7.06 -23.28 -18.66
C VAL A 183 -7.17 -23.52 -17.16
N LYS A 184 -6.35 -22.87 -16.32
CA LYS A 184 -6.53 -22.85 -14.86
C LYS A 184 -6.10 -21.50 -14.28
N SER A 185 -6.83 -21.04 -13.27
CA SER A 185 -6.47 -19.88 -12.45
C SER A 185 -6.65 -20.28 -10.99
N ALA A 186 -5.60 -20.18 -10.18
CA ALA A 186 -5.64 -20.56 -8.77
C ALA A 186 -4.85 -19.57 -7.91
N VAL A 187 -5.40 -19.19 -6.76
CA VAL A 187 -4.65 -18.42 -5.75
C VAL A 187 -3.76 -19.39 -4.99
N THR A 188 -2.45 -19.28 -5.16
CA THR A 188 -1.44 -20.15 -4.54
C THR A 188 -0.78 -19.52 -3.33
N LYS A 189 -0.96 -18.21 -3.12
CA LYS A 189 -0.68 -17.52 -1.86
C LYS A 189 -1.71 -16.41 -1.67
N GLN A 190 -2.39 -16.37 -0.52
CA GLN A 190 -3.30 -15.25 -0.20
C GLN A 190 -2.51 -13.97 0.08
N PRO A 191 -3.02 -12.78 -0.28
CA PRO A 191 -2.47 -11.52 0.19
C PRO A 191 -2.71 -11.33 1.69
N VAL A 192 -1.80 -10.64 2.37
CA VAL A 192 -1.95 -10.19 3.75
C VAL A 192 -2.28 -8.70 3.72
N THR A 193 -3.42 -8.32 4.29
CA THR A 193 -3.88 -6.93 4.41
C THR A 193 -2.93 -6.08 5.26
N GLU A 194 -2.55 -4.89 4.79
CA GLU A 194 -1.85 -3.91 5.62
C GLU A 194 -2.81 -3.35 6.67
N VAL A 195 -2.42 -3.33 7.94
CA VAL A 195 -3.20 -2.75 9.03
C VAL A 195 -2.51 -1.49 9.53
N VAL A 196 -3.16 -0.34 9.38
CA VAL A 196 -2.66 0.96 9.83
C VAL A 196 -3.47 1.45 11.04
N ALA A 197 -2.81 1.59 12.17
CA ALA A 197 -3.36 2.32 13.31
C ALA A 197 -3.33 3.83 13.01
N VAL A 198 -4.46 4.50 13.22
CA VAL A 198 -4.60 5.95 13.15
C VAL A 198 -4.97 6.47 14.54
N GLY A 199 -4.14 7.36 15.06
CA GLY A 199 -4.27 7.87 16.41
C GLY A 199 -5.52 8.72 16.61
N THR A 200 -6.14 8.55 17.78
CA THR A 200 -7.31 9.32 18.22
C THR A 200 -7.13 9.91 19.63
N LYS A 201 -5.91 9.88 20.19
CA LYS A 201 -5.62 10.54 21.47
C LYS A 201 -5.51 12.05 21.25
N LYS A 202 -6.56 12.79 21.62
CA LYS A 202 -6.56 14.24 21.66
C LYS A 202 -5.44 14.75 22.58
N LYS A 203 -4.95 15.97 22.31
CA LYS A 203 -4.14 16.70 23.29
C LYS A 203 -5.00 17.09 24.49
N SER A 204 -4.35 17.35 25.62
CA SER A 204 -4.98 18.12 26.69
C SER A 204 -5.14 19.57 26.23
N ASN A 205 -6.25 20.21 26.61
CA ASN A 205 -6.41 21.66 26.54
C ASN A 205 -6.09 22.34 27.89
N CYS A 206 -5.66 21.56 28.88
CA CYS A 206 -5.15 22.06 30.16
C CYS A 206 -3.65 22.31 30.07
N ASP A 207 -3.17 23.42 30.61
CA ASP A 207 -1.75 23.72 30.73
C ASP A 207 -1.07 22.80 31.78
N PRO A 208 0.13 22.25 31.51
CA PRO A 208 0.77 21.30 32.43
C PRO A 208 1.38 21.92 33.69
N ASN A 209 1.47 23.24 33.81
CA ASN A 209 2.04 23.90 35.00
C ASN A 209 1.08 23.94 36.18
N TYR A 210 -0.18 23.53 36.02
CA TYR A 210 -1.24 23.71 37.02
C TYR A 210 -2.10 22.45 37.25
N SER A 211 -2.77 22.39 38.40
CA SER A 211 -3.82 21.40 38.71
C SER A 211 -4.88 21.99 39.64
N PRO A 212 -6.19 21.91 39.36
CA PRO A 212 -6.83 21.20 38.26
C PRO A 212 -6.66 21.91 36.89
N CYS A 213 -7.46 21.54 35.89
CA CYS A 213 -7.32 21.98 34.50
C CYS A 213 -7.45 23.52 34.34
N VAL A 214 -6.32 24.21 34.27
CA VAL A 214 -6.23 25.60 33.77
C VAL A 214 -6.23 25.58 32.23
N PRO A 215 -7.12 26.30 31.53
CA PRO A 215 -7.19 26.28 30.08
C PRO A 215 -5.96 26.94 29.42
N ILE A 216 -5.41 26.33 28.37
CA ILE A 216 -4.31 26.94 27.60
C ILE A 216 -4.86 28.16 26.82
N ALA A 217 -4.52 29.35 27.29
CA ALA A 217 -4.84 30.64 26.67
C ALA A 217 -3.60 31.55 26.62
N SER A 218 -3.75 32.77 26.08
CA SER A 218 -2.69 33.80 26.14
C SER A 218 -2.52 34.42 27.52
N ASP A 219 -3.56 34.30 28.35
CA ASP A 219 -3.77 34.95 29.64
C ASP A 219 -4.98 34.24 30.30
N VAL A 220 -4.94 34.03 31.62
CA VAL A 220 -5.98 33.32 32.39
C VAL A 220 -6.13 33.96 33.76
N ASP A 221 -7.35 34.34 34.11
CA ASP A 221 -7.66 35.04 35.36
C ASP A 221 -8.37 34.15 36.41
N CYS A 222 -8.27 34.54 37.68
CA CYS A 222 -9.14 34.01 38.74
C CYS A 222 -10.58 34.54 38.57
N ALA A 223 -11.56 33.63 38.46
CA ALA A 223 -12.96 33.99 38.31
C ALA A 223 -13.49 34.77 39.52
N GLY A 224 -13.95 36.00 39.30
CA GLY A 224 -14.40 36.93 40.34
C GLY A 224 -13.36 37.98 40.74
N GLY A 225 -12.11 37.85 40.28
CA GLY A 225 -11.08 38.89 40.42
C GLY A 225 -11.31 40.08 39.47
N SER A 226 -10.40 41.07 39.52
CA SER A 226 -10.39 42.23 38.63
C SER A 226 -9.78 41.93 37.24
N GLY A 227 -9.90 40.69 36.79
CA GLY A 227 -9.31 40.18 35.56
C GLY A 227 -9.88 40.80 34.29
N ASN A 228 -9.10 40.71 33.20
CA ASN A 228 -9.53 41.16 31.87
C ASN A 228 -9.10 40.21 30.74
N GLY A 229 -8.62 39.01 31.08
CA GLY A 229 -8.15 38.01 30.15
C GLY A 229 -9.28 37.32 29.36
N PRO A 230 -8.91 36.52 28.33
CA PRO A 230 -9.84 35.78 27.48
C PRO A 230 -10.37 34.49 28.12
N ALA A 231 -9.81 34.05 29.25
CA ALA A 231 -10.15 32.81 29.94
C ALA A 231 -10.08 33.01 31.45
N TYR A 232 -10.88 32.23 32.19
CA TYR A 232 -10.97 32.29 33.65
C TYR A 232 -10.97 30.88 34.23
N VAL A 233 -10.37 30.70 35.40
CA VAL A 233 -10.41 29.47 36.21
C VAL A 233 -11.17 29.74 37.51
N SER A 234 -11.83 28.72 38.07
CA SER A 234 -12.73 28.87 39.23
C SER A 234 -12.35 27.95 40.38
N GLY A 235 -12.07 28.55 41.54
CA GLY A 235 -11.57 27.86 42.74
C GLY A 235 -10.07 27.57 42.67
N VAL A 236 -9.53 27.15 43.82
CA VAL A 236 -8.09 26.97 44.06
C VAL A 236 -7.41 26.15 42.97
N VAL A 237 -6.39 26.74 42.37
CA VAL A 237 -5.43 26.11 41.48
C VAL A 237 -4.13 25.89 42.24
N LYS A 238 -3.52 24.71 42.09
CA LYS A 238 -2.16 24.45 42.54
C LYS A 238 -1.16 24.68 41.41
N VAL A 239 -0.09 25.43 41.68
CA VAL A 239 1.08 25.53 40.80
C VAL A 239 1.95 24.26 40.95
N ILE A 240 2.34 23.69 39.81
CA ILE A 240 3.16 22.48 39.67
C ILE A 240 4.49 22.78 38.97
N GLY A 241 4.47 23.70 37.99
CA GLY A 241 5.62 24.15 37.23
C GLY A 241 5.91 25.63 37.46
N ASP A 242 6.01 26.38 36.38
CA ASP A 242 6.17 27.84 36.42
C ASP A 242 4.78 28.53 36.42
N ASP A 243 4.56 29.54 37.27
CA ASP A 243 3.34 30.36 37.24
C ASP A 243 3.39 31.36 36.06
N ILE A 244 3.05 30.87 34.88
CA ILE A 244 3.04 31.63 33.62
C ILE A 244 1.86 32.60 33.47
N TYR A 245 0.93 32.66 34.44
CA TYR A 245 -0.29 33.46 34.41
C TYR A 245 -0.44 34.38 35.65
N ASP A 246 0.59 34.50 36.50
CA ASP A 246 0.59 35.29 37.75
C ASP A 246 -0.63 35.01 38.67
N LEU A 247 -1.04 33.74 38.76
CA LEU A 247 -2.16 33.26 39.58
C LEU A 247 -1.80 33.12 41.08
N ASP A 248 -0.54 32.80 41.38
CA ASP A 248 0.04 32.59 42.72
C ASP A 248 0.90 33.80 43.09
N ARG A 249 0.22 34.93 43.34
CA ARG A 249 0.86 36.25 43.43
C ARG A 249 1.75 36.43 44.67
N ASP A 250 1.51 35.67 45.74
CA ASP A 250 2.30 35.65 46.96
C ASP A 250 3.27 34.45 47.08
N ASN A 251 3.27 33.56 46.08
CA ASN A 251 4.26 32.48 45.87
C ASN A 251 4.20 31.39 46.97
N ASP A 252 2.99 31.00 47.35
CA ASP A 252 2.68 29.97 48.35
C ASP A 252 2.58 28.54 47.73
N GLY A 253 2.37 28.46 46.41
CA GLY A 253 2.17 27.24 45.63
C GLY A 253 0.71 27.01 45.21
N TYR A 254 -0.20 27.92 45.54
CA TYR A 254 -1.60 27.93 45.17
C TYR A 254 -2.03 29.32 44.67
N GLY A 255 -3.11 29.37 43.90
CA GLY A 255 -3.69 30.62 43.41
C GLY A 255 -5.20 30.49 43.20
N CYS A 256 -5.90 31.62 43.13
CA CYS A 256 -7.36 31.71 43.04
C CYS A 256 -8.12 31.07 44.24
N ASP A 257 -7.62 31.31 45.44
CA ASP A 257 -8.23 30.95 46.75
C ASP A 257 -9.24 31.97 47.30
#